data_AF-A0A920HCH0-F1
#
_entry.id   AF-A0A920HCH0-F1
#
_cell.length_a   1.000
_cell.length_b   1.000
_cell.length_c   1.000
_cell.angle_alpha   90.00
_cell.angle_beta   90.00
_cell.angle_gamma   90.00
#
_symmetry.space_group_name_H-M   'P 1'
#
loop_
_entity.id
_entity.type
_entity.pdbx_description
1 polymer ?
#
loop_
_entity_poly.entity_id
_entity_poly.type
_entity_poly.pdbx_seq_one_letter_code
_entity_poly.pdbx_strand_id
1 'polypeptide(L)'
;MIQRQFLSDIIRTRCEEILEAVDQLLHTNGLGPARTYNLALTGGASQLTGMSDFVSEFWNKAVALRPPAPLSGPDGQISGGSFSACMGLARYIQSAEDEIRQTPLSSNSSPGLFGRLGNWFKENV
;
A
#
# COMPACT_ATOMS: atom_id res chain seq x y z
N MET A 1 -32.43 11.26 -21.64
CA MET A 1 -31.54 11.95 -20.68
C MET A 1 -31.66 11.22 -19.35
N ILE A 2 -30.56 10.69 -18.80
CA ILE A 2 -30.59 9.99 -17.51
C ILE A 2 -30.53 11.05 -16.40
N GLN A 3 -31.41 10.95 -15.40
CA GLN A 3 -31.37 11.84 -14.24
C GLN A 3 -30.15 11.49 -13.37
N ARG A 4 -29.36 12.50 -12.98
CA ARG A 4 -28.17 12.31 -12.12
C ARG A 4 -28.52 11.59 -10.81
N GLN A 5 -29.69 11.86 -10.25
CA GLN A 5 -30.14 11.24 -9.01
C GLN A 5 -30.32 9.73 -9.18
N PHE A 6 -31.06 9.30 -10.22
CA PHE A 6 -31.27 7.89 -10.51
C PHE A 6 -29.96 7.12 -10.69
N LEU A 7 -28.97 7.71 -11.37
CA LEU A 7 -27.65 7.10 -11.50
C LEU A 7 -26.91 7.02 -10.15
N SER A 8 -27.03 8.06 -9.33
CA SER A 8 -26.41 8.10 -8.00
C SER A 8 -27.00 7.03 -7.06
N ASP A 9 -28.31 6.79 -7.15
CA ASP A 9 -28.98 5.75 -6.37
C ASP A 9 -28.48 4.36 -6.77
N ILE A 10 -28.35 4.09 -8.08
CA ILE A 10 -27.78 2.83 -8.59
C ILE A 10 -26.33 2.65 -8.11
N ILE A 11 -25.50 3.70 -8.21
CA ILE A 11 -24.10 3.64 -7.77
C ILE A 11 -24.03 3.38 -6.27
N ARG A 12 -24.82 4.08 -5.46
CA ARG A 12 -24.87 3.91 -4.01
C ARG A 12 -25.19 2.46 -3.64
N THR A 13 -26.26 1.88 -4.19
CA THR A 13 -26.62 0.48 -3.91
C THR A 13 -25.48 -0.48 -4.22
N ARG A 14 -24.78 -0.28 -5.35
CA ARG A 14 -23.61 -1.12 -5.69
C ARG A 14 -22.44 -0.92 -4.72
N CYS A 15 -22.22 0.29 -4.24
CA CYS A 15 -21.19 0.55 -3.24
C CYS A 15 -21.54 -0.10 -1.90
N GLU A 16 -22.80 -0.04 -1.46
CA GLU A 16 -23.30 -0.71 -0.25
C GLU A 16 -23.06 -2.23 -0.34
N GLU A 17 -23.50 -2.86 -1.43
CA GLU A 17 -23.30 -4.31 -1.66
C GLU A 17 -21.81 -4.71 -1.60
N ILE A 18 -20.92 -3.91 -2.21
CA ILE A 18 -19.47 -4.18 -2.19
C ILE A 18 -18.91 -4.05 -0.77
N LEU A 19 -19.30 -3.01 -0.03
CA LEU A 19 -18.82 -2.80 1.34
C LEU A 19 -19.32 -3.88 2.29
N GLU A 20 -20.57 -4.33 2.15
CA GLU A 20 -21.12 -5.46 2.91
C GLU A 20 -20.34 -6.76 2.63
N ALA A 21 -20.02 -7.05 1.37
CA ALA A 21 -19.22 -8.21 1.01
C ALA A 21 -17.80 -8.13 1.61
N VAL A 22 -17.18 -6.95 1.60
CA VAL A 22 -15.87 -6.72 2.23
C VAL A 22 -15.97 -6.90 3.74
N ASP A 23 -17.00 -6.36 4.38
CA ASP A 23 -17.22 -6.49 5.81
C ASP A 23 -17.37 -7.96 6.23
N GLN A 24 -18.17 -8.74 5.48
CA GLN A 24 -18.33 -10.17 5.70
C GLN A 24 -16.98 -10.93 5.59
N LEU A 25 -16.14 -10.57 4.62
CA LEU A 25 -14.81 -11.15 4.48
C LEU A 25 -13.90 -10.78 5.66
N LEU A 26 -13.90 -9.53 6.11
CA LEU A 26 -13.12 -9.10 7.27
C LEU A 26 -13.56 -9.87 8.53
N HIS A 27 -14.87 -9.99 8.75
CA HIS A 27 -15.45 -10.76 9.85
C HIS A 27 -15.02 -12.24 9.80
N THR A 28 -15.13 -12.89 8.65
CA THR A 28 -14.77 -14.30 8.47
C THR A 28 -13.27 -14.56 8.72
N ASN A 29 -12.42 -13.58 8.44
CA ASN A 29 -10.97 -13.66 8.67
C ASN A 29 -10.53 -13.17 10.06
N GLY A 30 -11.46 -12.89 10.98
CA GLY A 30 -11.14 -12.39 12.33
C GLY A 30 -10.60 -10.96 12.36
N LEU A 31 -10.78 -10.19 11.29
CA LEU A 31 -10.37 -8.79 11.13
C LEU A 31 -11.52 -7.80 11.40
N GLY A 32 -12.54 -8.24 12.15
CA GLY A 32 -13.75 -7.48 12.42
C GLY A 32 -13.54 -6.11 13.10
N PRO A 33 -14.65 -5.38 13.35
CA PRO A 33 -14.65 -3.95 13.69
C PRO A 33 -13.91 -3.57 14.97
N ALA A 34 -13.62 -4.54 15.85
CA ALA A 34 -12.87 -4.37 17.10
C ALA A 34 -11.42 -3.86 16.92
N ARG A 35 -10.87 -3.86 15.70
CA ARG A 35 -9.51 -3.38 15.44
C ARG A 35 -9.49 -1.90 15.03
N THR A 36 -8.65 -1.11 15.69
CA THR A 36 -8.35 0.29 15.35
C THR A 36 -7.50 0.33 14.08
N TYR A 37 -8.13 0.34 12.91
CA TYR A 37 -7.47 0.58 11.64
C TYR A 37 -7.98 1.86 10.99
N ASN A 38 -7.07 2.59 10.36
CA ASN A 38 -7.39 3.70 9.47
C ASN A 38 -7.66 3.14 8.07
N LEU A 39 -8.70 3.63 7.40
CA LEU A 39 -9.05 3.19 6.06
C LEU A 39 -8.38 4.08 5.02
N ALA A 40 -7.77 3.45 4.02
CA ALA A 40 -7.20 4.14 2.86
C ALA A 40 -7.94 3.68 1.60
N LEU A 41 -8.60 4.61 0.92
CA LEU A 41 -9.25 4.33 -0.36
C LEU A 41 -8.27 4.56 -1.51
N THR A 42 -8.26 3.62 -2.46
CA THR A 42 -7.41 3.62 -3.65
C THR A 42 -8.18 3.10 -4.87
N GLY A 43 -7.56 3.13 -6.05
CA GLY A 43 -8.19 2.72 -7.31
C GLY A 43 -9.04 3.82 -7.95
N GLY A 44 -9.52 3.60 -9.17
CA GLY A 44 -10.32 4.61 -9.90
C GLY A 44 -11.69 4.87 -9.29
N ALA A 45 -12.35 3.83 -8.76
CA ALA A 45 -13.65 3.96 -8.10
C ALA A 45 -13.59 4.85 -6.84
N SER A 46 -12.44 4.92 -6.16
CA SER A 46 -12.27 5.83 -5.01
C SER A 46 -12.42 7.30 -5.37
N GLN A 47 -12.29 7.67 -6.65
CA GLN A 47 -12.45 9.04 -7.13
C GLN A 47 -13.91 9.45 -7.34
N LEU A 48 -14.87 8.56 -7.10
CA LEU A 48 -16.29 8.91 -7.13
C LEU A 48 -16.58 10.01 -6.09
N THR A 49 -17.34 11.02 -6.50
CA THR A 49 -17.71 12.14 -5.63
C THR A 49 -18.44 11.64 -4.38
N GLY A 50 -17.94 12.01 -3.20
CA GLY A 50 -18.54 11.63 -1.91
C GLY A 50 -18.20 10.21 -1.43
N MET A 51 -17.34 9.46 -2.14
CA MET A 51 -17.00 8.09 -1.77
C MET A 51 -16.30 7.99 -0.40
N SER A 52 -15.40 8.92 -0.07
CA SER A 52 -14.72 8.93 1.24
C SER A 52 -15.71 9.05 2.39
N ASP A 53 -16.69 9.93 2.23
CA ASP A 53 -17.68 10.25 3.26
C ASP A 53 -18.65 9.08 3.41
N PHE A 54 -19.10 8.52 2.28
CA PHE A 54 -19.94 7.33 2.26
C PHE A 54 -19.30 6.13 2.97
N VAL A 55 -18.03 5.83 2.68
CA VAL A 55 -17.31 4.73 3.36
C VAL A 55 -17.07 5.04 4.84
N SER A 56 -16.84 6.32 5.17
CA SER A 56 -16.64 6.76 6.55
C SER A 56 -17.91 6.58 7.37
N GLU A 57 -19.07 6.89 6.81
CA GLU A 57 -20.38 6.67 7.40
C GLU A 57 -20.66 5.17 7.59
N PHE A 58 -20.42 4.35 6.56
CA PHE A 58 -20.68 2.90 6.61
C PHE A 58 -19.94 2.19 7.76
N TRP A 59 -18.65 2.47 7.95
CA TRP A 59 -17.85 1.82 9.01
C TRP A 59 -17.68 2.65 10.29
N ASN A 60 -18.22 3.88 10.34
CA ASN A 60 -17.98 4.85 11.41
C ASN A 60 -16.48 5.02 11.74
N LYS A 61 -15.66 5.16 10.70
CA LYS A 61 -14.18 5.22 10.79
C LYS A 61 -13.62 6.34 9.92
N ALA A 62 -12.44 6.83 10.30
CA ALA A 62 -11.70 7.80 9.49
C ALA A 62 -11.21 7.14 8.19
N VAL A 63 -11.62 7.73 7.06
CA VAL A 63 -11.27 7.28 5.72
C VAL A 63 -10.47 8.38 5.03
N ALA A 64 -9.33 8.03 4.45
CA ALA A 64 -8.53 8.94 3.64
C ALA A 64 -8.38 8.42 2.22
N LEU A 65 -8.56 9.30 1.23
CA LEU A 65 -8.11 9.03 -0.13
C LEU A 65 -6.58 9.09 -0.15
N ARG A 66 -5.93 7.97 -0.46
CA ARG A 66 -4.46 7.92 -0.51
C ARG A 66 -3.99 7.68 -1.93
N PRO A 67 -3.33 8.66 -2.57
CA PRO A 67 -2.59 8.39 -3.79
C PRO A 67 -1.41 7.47 -3.49
N PRO A 68 -0.93 6.69 -4.47
CA PRO A 68 0.31 5.95 -4.31
C PRO A 68 1.46 6.92 -4.09
N ALA A 69 2.42 6.53 -3.24
CA ALA A 69 3.63 7.31 -3.05
C ALA A 69 4.40 7.39 -4.39
N PRO A 70 4.93 8.57 -4.75
CA PRO A 70 5.65 8.76 -6.01
C PRO A 70 6.91 7.89 -6.04
N LEU A 71 7.24 7.40 -7.23
CA LEU A 71 8.54 6.81 -7.53
C LEU A 71 9.46 7.92 -8.04
N SER A 72 10.76 7.80 -7.76
CA SER A 72 11.74 8.73 -8.32
C SER A 72 11.86 8.49 -9.82
N GLY A 73 11.46 9.45 -10.65
CA GLY A 73 11.42 9.33 -12.12
C GLY A 73 10.63 10.50 -12.75
N PRO A 74 10.66 10.66 -14.09
CA PRO A 74 10.13 11.85 -14.75
C PRO A 74 8.61 12.05 -14.52
N ASP A 75 8.32 13.07 -13.74
CA ASP A 75 7.17 13.98 -13.71
C ASP A 75 5.74 13.43 -13.84
N GLY A 76 5.07 13.36 -12.67
CA GLY A 76 3.78 14.02 -12.41
C GLY A 76 2.50 13.42 -13.01
N GLN A 77 2.59 12.60 -14.07
CA GLN A 77 1.42 12.13 -14.80
C GLN A 77 0.80 10.85 -14.22
N ILE A 78 1.54 10.11 -13.38
CA ILE A 78 1.08 8.87 -12.74
C ILE A 78 0.71 9.19 -11.30
N SER A 79 -0.37 9.95 -11.13
CA SER A 79 -0.85 10.38 -9.81
C SER A 79 -2.33 10.02 -9.59
N GLY A 80 -2.73 9.89 -8.32
CA GLY A 80 -4.10 9.56 -7.93
C GLY A 80 -4.36 8.06 -7.75
N GLY A 81 -5.52 7.76 -7.13
CA GLY A 81 -5.90 6.40 -6.73
C GLY A 81 -5.85 5.36 -7.85
N SER A 82 -6.19 5.73 -9.09
CA SER A 82 -6.25 4.81 -10.25
C SER A 82 -4.94 4.07 -10.54
N PHE A 83 -3.79 4.63 -10.20
CA PHE A 83 -2.48 4.02 -10.47
C PHE A 83 -1.91 3.23 -9.29
N SER A 84 -2.67 3.07 -8.21
CA SER A 84 -2.16 2.47 -6.96
C SER A 84 -1.64 1.05 -7.13
N ALA A 85 -2.30 0.23 -7.98
CA ALA A 85 -1.87 -1.14 -8.25
C ALA A 85 -0.53 -1.20 -8.99
N CYS A 86 -0.40 -0.47 -10.11
CA CYS A 86 0.84 -0.42 -10.90
C CYS A 86 2.00 0.15 -10.09
N MET A 87 1.75 1.21 -9.33
CA MET A 87 2.75 1.82 -8.45
C MET A 87 3.17 0.89 -7.32
N GLY A 88 2.24 0.12 -6.75
CA GLY A 88 2.54 -0.92 -5.75
C GLY A 88 3.48 -1.99 -6.30
N LEU A 89 3.23 -2.46 -7.53
CA LEU A 89 4.10 -3.43 -8.20
C LEU A 89 5.49 -2.85 -8.50
N ALA A 90 5.56 -1.64 -9.05
CA ALA A 90 6.84 -1.00 -9.36
C ALA A 90 7.67 -0.75 -8.08
N ARG A 91 7.01 -0.37 -6.97
CA ARG A 91 7.67 -0.27 -5.65
C ARG A 91 8.17 -1.62 -5.15
N TYR A 92 7.38 -2.67 -5.30
CA TYR A 92 7.78 -4.03 -4.89
C TYR A 92 9.04 -4.50 -5.63
N ILE A 93 9.11 -4.25 -6.94
CA ILE A 93 10.30 -4.57 -7.75
C ILE A 93 11.52 -3.76 -7.27
N GLN A 94 11.36 -2.44 -7.08
CA GLN A 94 12.43 -1.58 -6.57
C GLN A 94 12.95 -2.03 -5.20
N SER A 95 12.05 -2.37 -4.26
CA SER A 95 12.47 -2.87 -2.94
C SER A 95 13.21 -4.20 -3.02
N ALA A 96 12.80 -5.10 -3.92
CA ALA A 96 13.49 -6.37 -4.10
C ALA A 96 14.91 -6.18 -4.68
N GLU A 97 15.10 -5.24 -5.61
CA GLU A 97 16.43 -4.90 -6.13
C GLU A 97 17.33 -4.29 -5.05
N ASP A 98 16.78 -3.42 -4.20
CA ASP A 98 17.51 -2.82 -3.09
C ASP A 98 17.92 -3.86 -2.05
N GLU A 99 17.05 -4.82 -1.71
CA GLU A 99 17.39 -5.95 -0.84
C GLU A 99 18.54 -6.79 -1.41
N ILE A 100 18.52 -7.10 -2.71
CA ILE A 100 19.59 -7.84 -3.40
C ILE A 100 20.90 -7.05 -3.43
N ARG A 101 20.86 -5.71 -3.59
CA ARG A 101 22.07 -4.88 -3.51
C ARG A 101 22.63 -4.79 -2.09
N GLN A 102 21.75 -4.84 -1.08
CA GLN A 102 22.12 -4.75 0.32
C GLN A 102 22.56 -6.07 0.93
N THR A 103 22.25 -7.22 0.31
CA THR A 103 22.95 -8.45 0.67
C THR A 103 24.43 -8.22 0.34
N PRO A 104 25.33 -8.18 1.34
CA PRO A 104 26.73 -8.17 1.02
C PRO A 104 26.94 -9.39 0.14
N LEU A 105 27.50 -9.18 -1.05
CA LEU A 105 28.28 -10.20 -1.70
C LEU A 105 29.28 -10.62 -0.62
N SER A 106 28.95 -11.65 0.14
CA SER A 106 29.92 -12.45 0.84
C SER A 106 30.74 -13.04 -0.29
N SER A 107 31.68 -12.23 -0.79
CA SER A 107 32.93 -12.71 -1.30
C SER A 107 33.33 -13.75 -0.30
N ASN A 108 33.27 -15.00 -0.74
CA ASN A 108 33.66 -16.15 0.05
C ASN A 108 35.20 -16.15 0.16
N SER A 109 35.78 -14.98 0.41
CA SER A 109 37.13 -14.78 0.86
C SER A 109 37.08 -15.03 2.35
N SER A 110 37.14 -16.31 2.71
CA SER A 110 37.54 -16.73 4.05
C SER A 110 38.64 -15.76 4.53
N PRO A 111 38.44 -15.02 5.63
CA PRO A 111 39.48 -14.14 6.13
C PRO A 111 40.62 -15.06 6.54
N GLY A 112 41.65 -15.13 5.68
CA GLY A 112 42.84 -15.89 5.95
C GLY A 112 43.39 -15.50 7.32
N LEU A 113 44.14 -16.40 7.95
CA LEU A 113 44.67 -16.25 9.31
C LEU A 113 45.19 -14.83 9.63
N PHE A 114 45.79 -14.16 8.64
CA PHE A 114 46.31 -12.79 8.71
C PHE A 114 45.24 -11.70 8.89
N GLY A 115 44.03 -11.85 8.32
CA GLY A 115 42.93 -10.90 8.50
C GLY A 115 42.35 -10.92 9.92
N ARG A 116 42.39 -12.08 10.58
CA ARG A 116 41.96 -12.23 11.99
C ARG A 116 42.97 -11.60 12.97
N LEU A 117 44.26 -11.68 12.64
CA LEU A 117 45.34 -11.04 13.41
C LEU A 117 45.29 -9.51 13.29
N GLY A 118 44.96 -8.97 12.10
CA GLY A 118 44.81 -7.54 11.89
C GLY A 118 43.67 -6.91 12.70
N ASN A 119 42.51 -7.59 12.77
CA ASN A 119 41.39 -7.12 13.59
C ASN A 119 41.71 -7.16 15.09
N TRP A 120 42.40 -8.20 15.58
CA TRP A 120 42.79 -8.28 16.98
C TRP A 120 43.75 -7.16 17.41
N PHE A 121 44.66 -6.74 16.52
CA PHE A 121 45.61 -5.67 16.82
C PHE A 121 44.93 -4.29 16.84
N LYS A 122 43.90 -4.08 16.01
CA LYS A 122 43.10 -2.85 15.99
C LYS A 122 42.18 -2.71 17.21
N GLU A 123 41.79 -3.83 17.82
CA GLU A 123 40.92 -3.84 19.01
C GLU A 123 41.72 -3.65 20.32
N ASN A 124 43.03 -3.92 20.33
CA ASN A 124 43.85 -4.00 21.56
C ASN A 124 45.05 -3.04 21.61
N VAL A 125 45.18 -2.10 20.65
CA VAL A 125 46.17 -1.00 20.64
C VAL A 125 45.46 0.29 20.30
#